data_AF-A0A5N6RMG0-F1
#
_entry.id   AF-A0A5N6RMG0-F1
#
_cell.length_a   1.000
_cell.length_b   1.000
_cell.length_c   1.000
_cell.angle_alpha   90.00
_cell.angle_beta   90.00
_cell.angle_gamma   90.00
#
_symmetry.space_group_name_H-M   'P 1'
#
loop_
_entity.id
_entity.type
_entity.pdbx_description
1 polymer ?
#
loop_
_entity_poly.entity_id
_entity_poly.type
_entity_poly.pdbx_seq_one_letter_code
_entity_poly.pdbx_strand_id
1 'polypeptide(L)'
;MGALQLLDLWYCSVEGAIPSSLGNLTNLTSLYLSHNNLTGQIPGSLGQLLSLSVLDLSRNSLEGLIPLSYLSLGNLSILDILSSRIPSQLGDLSSLVDLDLSFNTLTGSLLEDLRGLRNLQSMIIGDNLLDGSLPDDLFATLMLVRDVVSWTSLITGNSQWGFVDEAFQVFELMPESNSVSWNAMIAAFVQSNRFHEAVRSFRAREVDTWVYRELDSKLATTIIDMCCKCGCLEKAFEVFNGLLHKGISSWNCMIGGLATHGKGEAAIQHFKEMEMEMVAPDNITFVNLLSACAHSGLVEEGCHYFRRMVEVHGIEPRIEHFGCMVDLLGRAGMLEEARKLIDEMPMSPDAGVLGAPLGACKIHGNIELGEQIGRRVIELEPNNSGRYALLANLYAKAGRWEDVANVRKLTNDG
;
A
#
# COMPACT_ATOMS: atom_id res chain seq x y z
N MET A 1 -51.14 -3.77 -32.58
CA MET A 1 -51.19 -3.35 -31.16
C MET A 1 -49.74 -3.24 -30.69
N GLY A 2 -49.42 -2.16 -29.98
CA GLY A 2 -48.12 -1.48 -30.04
C GLY A 2 -46.88 -2.33 -29.73
N ALA A 3 -45.89 -2.21 -30.61
CA ALA A 3 -44.54 -2.77 -30.48
C ALA A 3 -43.62 -1.88 -29.61
N LEU A 4 -44.18 -1.06 -28.73
CA LEU A 4 -43.40 -0.10 -27.95
C LEU A 4 -42.62 -0.85 -26.87
N GLN A 5 -41.31 -0.95 -27.05
CA GLN A 5 -40.39 -1.61 -26.13
C GLN A 5 -39.74 -0.63 -25.15
N LEU A 6 -39.55 0.62 -25.56
CA LEU A 6 -38.93 1.67 -24.76
C LEU A 6 -39.86 2.88 -24.70
N LEU A 7 -40.15 3.32 -23.48
CA LEU A 7 -40.79 4.60 -23.19
C LEU A 7 -39.87 5.39 -22.27
N ASP A 8 -39.26 6.43 -22.80
CA ASP A 8 -38.37 7.33 -22.07
C ASP A 8 -38.97 8.73 -22.03
N LEU A 9 -39.32 9.17 -20.83
CA LEU A 9 -39.78 10.51 -20.49
C LEU A 9 -38.90 11.14 -19.40
N TRP A 10 -37.62 10.77 -19.35
CA TRP A 10 -36.67 11.36 -18.41
C TRP A 10 -36.61 12.89 -18.57
N TYR A 11 -36.65 13.61 -17.44
CA TYR A 11 -36.50 15.07 -17.41
C TYR A 11 -37.50 15.83 -18.31
N CYS A 12 -38.76 15.41 -18.35
CA CYS A 12 -39.78 15.99 -19.24
C CYS A 12 -40.76 16.94 -18.53
N SER A 13 -40.54 17.26 -17.24
CA SER A 13 -41.45 18.07 -16.41
C SER A 13 -42.90 17.56 -16.39
N VAL A 14 -43.09 16.25 -16.53
CA VAL A 14 -44.42 15.60 -16.55
C VAL A 14 -45.07 15.69 -15.18
N GLU A 15 -46.35 16.04 -15.12
CA GLU A 15 -47.12 16.22 -13.87
C GLU A 15 -48.26 15.21 -13.73
N GLY A 16 -48.74 15.02 -12.50
CA GLY A 16 -49.91 14.22 -12.19
C GLY A 16 -49.61 12.74 -11.93
N ALA A 17 -50.66 11.92 -11.83
CA ALA A 17 -50.49 10.50 -11.49
C ALA A 17 -50.08 9.66 -12.69
N ILE A 18 -49.27 8.62 -12.43
CA ILE A 18 -48.96 7.60 -13.43
C ILE A 18 -50.27 6.89 -13.80
N PRO A 19 -50.69 6.90 -15.08
CA PRO A 19 -51.98 6.34 -15.47
C PRO A 19 -51.93 4.81 -15.46
N SER A 20 -52.95 4.17 -14.89
CA SER A 20 -53.04 2.71 -14.82
C SER A 20 -53.04 2.03 -16.19
N SER A 21 -53.48 2.75 -17.24
CA SER A 21 -53.44 2.30 -18.64
C SER A 21 -52.03 2.03 -19.16
N LEU A 22 -50.98 2.55 -18.51
CA LEU A 22 -49.60 2.24 -18.87
C LEU A 22 -49.27 0.74 -18.73
N GLY A 23 -49.96 0.04 -17.82
CA GLY A 23 -49.88 -1.42 -17.69
C GLY A 23 -50.36 -2.21 -18.90
N ASN A 24 -51.07 -1.58 -19.85
CA ASN A 24 -51.51 -2.24 -21.08
C ASN A 24 -50.38 -2.41 -22.11
N LEU A 25 -49.21 -1.81 -21.90
CA LEU A 25 -48.07 -1.88 -22.81
C LEU A 25 -47.21 -3.13 -22.58
N THR A 26 -47.79 -4.32 -22.68
CA THR A 26 -47.16 -5.58 -22.23
C THR A 26 -45.84 -5.97 -22.93
N ASN A 27 -45.49 -5.32 -24.04
CA ASN A 27 -44.22 -5.48 -24.76
C ASN A 27 -43.09 -4.56 -24.25
N LEU A 28 -43.37 -3.69 -23.29
CA LEU A 28 -42.40 -2.73 -22.77
C LEU A 28 -41.28 -3.45 -22.02
N THR A 29 -40.04 -3.17 -22.40
CA THR A 29 -38.81 -3.67 -21.76
C THR A 29 -38.18 -2.60 -20.89
N SER A 30 -38.34 -1.31 -21.23
CA SER A 30 -37.70 -0.22 -20.50
C SER A 30 -38.66 0.97 -20.34
N LEU A 31 -38.84 1.40 -19.10
CA LEU A 31 -39.65 2.55 -18.72
C LEU A 31 -38.83 3.53 -17.87
N TYR A 32 -38.52 4.69 -18.43
CA TYR A 32 -37.84 5.78 -17.74
C TYR A 32 -38.82 6.95 -17.53
N LEU A 33 -39.17 7.23 -16.28
CA LEU A 33 -40.04 8.34 -15.89
C LEU A 33 -39.37 9.28 -14.89
N SER A 34 -38.05 9.16 -14.71
CA SER A 34 -37.33 9.89 -13.68
C SER A 34 -37.20 11.39 -13.92
N HIS A 35 -36.94 12.15 -12.86
CA HIS A 35 -36.82 13.61 -12.90
C HIS A 35 -38.06 14.32 -13.46
N ASN A 36 -39.24 13.95 -12.98
CA ASN A 36 -40.51 14.59 -13.33
C ASN A 36 -41.22 15.09 -12.05
N ASN A 37 -42.42 15.63 -12.20
CA ASN A 37 -43.28 16.13 -11.12
C ASN A 37 -44.51 15.21 -10.95
N LEU A 38 -44.32 13.90 -11.15
CA LEU A 38 -45.38 12.91 -11.01
C LEU A 38 -45.78 12.75 -9.54
N THR A 39 -47.07 12.60 -9.27
CA THR A 39 -47.65 12.55 -7.92
C THR A 39 -48.55 11.34 -7.71
N GLY A 40 -48.93 11.05 -6.46
CA GLY A 40 -49.86 9.96 -6.15
C GLY A 40 -49.20 8.58 -6.13
N GLN A 41 -50.04 7.52 -6.13
CA GLN A 41 -49.57 6.15 -5.95
C GLN A 41 -49.05 5.49 -7.22
N ILE A 42 -48.08 4.61 -7.04
CA ILE A 42 -47.51 3.78 -8.09
C ILE A 42 -48.52 2.70 -8.51
N PRO A 43 -48.95 2.64 -9.78
CA PRO A 43 -50.03 1.74 -10.20
C PRO A 43 -49.60 0.28 -10.14
N GLY A 44 -50.38 -0.57 -9.46
CA GLY A 44 -50.17 -2.02 -9.46
C GLY A 44 -50.28 -2.65 -10.86
N SER A 45 -50.89 -1.95 -11.82
CA SER A 45 -51.02 -2.41 -13.20
C SER A 45 -49.70 -2.52 -13.96
N LEU A 46 -48.62 -1.82 -13.55
CA LEU A 46 -47.30 -2.03 -14.16
C LEU A 46 -46.71 -3.43 -13.87
N GLY A 47 -47.21 -4.14 -12.85
CA GLY A 47 -46.88 -5.55 -12.60
C GLY A 47 -47.34 -6.50 -13.72
N GLN A 48 -48.16 -6.03 -14.66
CA GLN A 48 -48.57 -6.79 -15.85
C GLN A 48 -47.53 -6.76 -16.97
N LEU A 49 -46.49 -5.92 -16.84
CA LEU A 49 -45.44 -5.74 -17.83
C LEU A 49 -44.35 -6.81 -17.69
N LEU A 50 -44.70 -8.09 -17.92
CA LEU A 50 -43.82 -9.23 -17.65
C LEU A 50 -42.48 -9.21 -18.41
N SER A 51 -42.38 -8.43 -19.50
CA SER A 51 -41.15 -8.25 -20.30
C SER A 51 -40.24 -7.13 -19.77
N LEU A 52 -40.68 -6.37 -18.77
CA LEU A 52 -40.00 -5.18 -18.27
C LEU A 52 -38.70 -5.58 -17.57
N SER A 53 -37.58 -5.02 -18.05
CA SER A 53 -36.25 -5.20 -17.46
C SER A 53 -35.76 -3.95 -16.75
N VAL A 54 -36.24 -2.76 -17.12
CA VAL A 54 -35.84 -1.49 -16.50
C VAL A 54 -37.07 -0.69 -16.11
N LEU A 55 -37.15 -0.30 -14.84
CA LEU A 55 -38.14 0.62 -14.29
C LEU A 55 -37.46 1.70 -13.46
N ASP A 56 -37.43 2.92 -13.98
CA ASP A 56 -36.90 4.09 -13.28
C ASP A 56 -38.00 5.12 -13.05
N LEU A 57 -38.42 5.26 -11.79
CA LEU A 57 -39.44 6.21 -11.32
C LEU A 57 -38.84 7.31 -10.43
N SER A 58 -37.52 7.39 -10.36
CA SER A 58 -36.80 8.20 -9.39
C SER A 58 -37.04 9.70 -9.55
N ARG A 59 -36.80 10.45 -8.48
CA ARG A 59 -36.89 11.92 -8.49
C ARG A 59 -38.23 12.42 -9.05
N ASN A 60 -39.31 11.93 -8.44
CA ASN A 60 -40.69 12.35 -8.60
C ASN A 60 -41.29 12.65 -7.21
N SER A 61 -42.58 13.01 -7.13
CA SER A 61 -43.33 13.21 -5.88
C SER A 61 -44.34 12.08 -5.65
N LEU A 62 -43.93 10.83 -5.91
CA LEU A 62 -44.77 9.63 -5.76
C LEU A 62 -44.89 9.21 -4.29
N GLU A 63 -46.05 8.69 -3.91
CA GLU A 63 -46.37 8.29 -2.53
C GLU A 63 -46.88 6.85 -2.47
N GLY A 64 -46.77 6.19 -1.31
CA GLY A 64 -47.30 4.84 -1.08
C GLY A 64 -46.26 3.74 -1.22
N LEU A 65 -46.71 2.48 -1.12
CA LEU A 65 -45.86 1.29 -1.12
C LEU A 65 -45.63 0.78 -2.54
N ILE A 66 -44.52 0.07 -2.75
CA ILE A 66 -44.29 -0.73 -3.95
C ILE A 66 -45.40 -1.79 -4.05
N PRO A 67 -46.16 -1.87 -5.17
CA PRO A 67 -47.23 -2.86 -5.31
C PRO A 67 -46.68 -4.30 -5.29
N LEU A 68 -47.35 -5.20 -4.55
CA LEU A 68 -46.98 -6.62 -4.51
C LEU A 68 -47.00 -7.31 -5.89
N SER A 69 -47.74 -6.75 -6.86
CA SER A 69 -47.73 -7.23 -8.24
C SER A 69 -46.40 -7.02 -8.96
N TYR A 70 -45.47 -6.23 -8.42
CA TYR A 70 -44.16 -6.05 -9.05
C TYR A 70 -43.23 -7.22 -8.73
N LEU A 71 -43.55 -8.00 -7.70
CA LEU A 71 -42.84 -9.24 -7.35
C LEU A 71 -42.94 -10.31 -8.44
N SER A 72 -43.94 -10.22 -9.33
CA SER A 72 -44.06 -11.11 -10.49
C SER A 72 -43.23 -10.69 -11.71
N LEU A 73 -42.52 -9.54 -11.64
CA LEU A 73 -41.66 -9.05 -12.71
C LEU A 73 -40.30 -9.78 -12.68
N GLY A 74 -40.31 -11.06 -13.04
CA GLY A 74 -39.12 -11.92 -12.99
C GLY A 74 -37.99 -11.53 -13.94
N ASN A 75 -38.19 -10.57 -14.83
CA ASN A 75 -37.17 -10.06 -15.76
C ASN A 75 -36.59 -8.69 -15.33
N LEU A 76 -37.07 -8.13 -14.21
CA LEU A 76 -36.67 -6.81 -13.76
C LEU A 76 -35.22 -6.82 -13.27
N SER A 77 -34.38 -6.05 -13.95
CA SER A 77 -32.94 -5.92 -13.70
C SER A 77 -32.58 -4.63 -12.99
N ILE A 78 -33.31 -3.54 -13.24
CA ILE A 78 -33.09 -2.22 -12.63
C ILE A 78 -34.40 -1.71 -12.04
N LEU A 79 -34.38 -1.36 -10.76
CA LEU A 79 -35.50 -0.73 -10.04
C LEU A 79 -35.01 0.51 -9.30
N ASP A 80 -35.56 1.67 -9.66
CA ASP A 80 -35.32 2.94 -8.97
C ASP A 80 -36.66 3.59 -8.60
N ILE A 81 -36.89 3.78 -7.30
CA ILE A 81 -38.21 4.14 -6.76
C ILE A 81 -38.10 4.97 -5.47
N LEU A 82 -39.03 5.92 -5.35
CA LEU A 82 -39.29 6.63 -4.10
C LEU A 82 -40.44 5.94 -3.35
N SER A 83 -40.16 5.33 -2.19
CA SER A 83 -41.13 4.72 -1.28
C SER A 83 -40.76 4.97 0.18
N SER A 84 -41.75 5.26 1.02
CA SER A 84 -41.57 5.49 2.46
C SER A 84 -41.36 4.21 3.27
N ARG A 85 -41.65 3.03 2.70
CA ARG A 85 -41.32 1.70 3.25
C ARG A 85 -41.08 0.69 2.13
N ILE A 86 -40.19 -0.27 2.36
CA ILE A 86 -39.95 -1.41 1.47
C ILE A 86 -40.84 -2.59 1.90
N PRO A 87 -41.50 -3.33 0.98
CA PRO A 87 -42.19 -4.57 1.31
C PRO A 87 -41.21 -5.65 1.78
N SER A 88 -41.57 -6.44 2.79
CA SER A 88 -40.70 -7.51 3.31
C SER A 88 -40.39 -8.63 2.30
N GLN A 89 -41.16 -8.67 1.21
CA GLN A 89 -41.01 -9.60 0.10
C GLN A 89 -40.17 -9.05 -1.06
N LEU A 90 -39.53 -7.87 -0.94
CA LEU A 90 -38.67 -7.34 -2.01
C LEU A 90 -37.53 -8.32 -2.35
N GLY A 91 -37.03 -9.06 -1.35
CA GLY A 91 -36.08 -10.14 -1.53
C GLY A 91 -36.47 -11.24 -2.53
N ASP A 92 -37.76 -11.36 -2.90
CA ASP A 92 -38.21 -12.37 -3.87
C ASP A 92 -37.82 -12.01 -5.33
N LEU A 93 -37.39 -10.76 -5.58
CA LEU A 93 -36.91 -10.29 -6.89
C LEU A 93 -35.48 -10.78 -7.18
N SER A 94 -35.31 -12.09 -7.28
CA SER A 94 -33.99 -12.72 -7.47
C SER A 94 -33.27 -12.29 -8.77
N SER A 95 -33.96 -11.75 -9.76
CA SER A 95 -33.37 -11.28 -11.04
C SER A 95 -32.80 -9.85 -10.98
N LEU A 96 -32.99 -9.13 -9.88
CA LEU A 96 -32.60 -7.74 -9.76
C LEU A 96 -31.08 -7.60 -9.71
N VAL A 97 -30.53 -6.70 -10.52
CA VAL A 97 -29.09 -6.44 -10.66
C VAL A 97 -28.74 -5.08 -10.06
N ASP A 98 -29.54 -4.06 -10.34
CA ASP A 98 -29.36 -2.72 -9.80
C ASP A 98 -30.61 -2.27 -9.03
N LEU A 99 -30.42 -1.81 -7.80
CA LEU A 99 -31.47 -1.30 -6.92
C LEU A 99 -31.08 0.05 -6.36
N ASP A 100 -31.80 1.09 -6.74
CA ASP A 100 -31.66 2.41 -6.12
C ASP A 100 -32.89 2.71 -5.25
N LEU A 101 -32.60 2.99 -3.99
CA LEU A 101 -33.52 3.34 -2.92
C LEU A 101 -33.09 4.63 -2.23
N SER A 102 -32.25 5.44 -2.87
CA SER A 102 -31.80 6.71 -2.33
C SER A 102 -32.91 7.75 -2.25
N PHE A 103 -32.72 8.77 -1.41
CA PHE A 103 -33.66 9.89 -1.22
C PHE A 103 -35.04 9.48 -0.68
N ASN A 104 -35.09 8.43 0.13
CA ASN A 104 -36.32 7.92 0.72
C ASN A 104 -36.45 8.29 2.21
N THR A 105 -37.60 7.98 2.82
CA THR A 105 -37.81 8.18 4.27
C THR A 105 -37.69 6.87 5.05
N LEU A 106 -36.84 5.93 4.59
CA LEU A 106 -36.71 4.61 5.20
C LEU A 106 -36.13 4.73 6.62
N THR A 107 -36.70 3.99 7.57
CA THR A 107 -36.30 3.95 8.99
C THR A 107 -36.12 2.49 9.44
N GLY A 108 -35.27 2.21 10.43
CA GLY A 108 -35.05 0.87 10.99
C GLY A 108 -34.10 -0.04 10.18
N SER A 109 -33.91 -1.28 10.64
CA SER A 109 -33.02 -2.26 10.01
C SER A 109 -33.65 -2.86 8.75
N LEU A 110 -33.33 -2.30 7.59
CA LEU A 110 -33.86 -2.68 6.26
C LEU A 110 -33.52 -4.13 5.80
N LEU A 111 -32.72 -4.85 6.57
CA LEU A 111 -31.83 -5.89 6.05
C LEU A 111 -32.38 -7.32 6.17
N GLU A 112 -33.47 -7.54 6.90
CA GLU A 112 -34.19 -8.82 6.84
C GLU A 112 -34.89 -8.99 5.49
N ASP A 113 -35.40 -7.89 4.93
CA ASP A 113 -36.27 -7.85 3.76
C ASP A 113 -35.53 -7.94 2.42
N LEU A 114 -34.20 -7.77 2.43
CA LEU A 114 -33.33 -7.76 1.23
C LEU A 114 -32.47 -9.02 1.05
N ARG A 115 -32.53 -9.99 1.98
CA ARG A 115 -31.69 -11.20 1.97
C ARG A 115 -31.84 -12.08 0.73
N GLY A 116 -32.96 -11.98 0.02
CA GLY A 116 -33.26 -12.82 -1.14
C GLY A 116 -32.68 -12.33 -2.47
N LEU A 117 -32.15 -11.11 -2.54
CA LEU A 117 -31.64 -10.48 -3.77
C LEU A 117 -30.26 -11.01 -4.18
N ARG A 118 -30.19 -12.27 -4.63
CA ARG A 118 -28.93 -12.99 -4.89
C ARG A 118 -28.12 -12.50 -6.09
N ASN A 119 -28.74 -11.79 -7.03
CA ASN A 119 -28.07 -11.32 -8.25
C ASN A 119 -27.75 -9.81 -8.22
N LEU A 120 -27.95 -9.16 -7.06
CA LEU A 120 -27.76 -7.71 -6.92
C LEU A 120 -26.27 -7.34 -6.99
N GLN A 121 -25.93 -6.42 -7.88
CA GLN A 121 -24.58 -5.91 -8.16
C GLN A 121 -24.42 -4.46 -7.70
N SER A 122 -25.46 -3.64 -7.87
CA SER A 122 -25.48 -2.24 -7.42
C SER A 122 -26.64 -2.01 -6.45
N MET A 123 -26.35 -1.41 -5.31
CA MET A 123 -27.36 -0.95 -4.36
C MET A 123 -27.04 0.46 -3.87
N ILE A 124 -27.94 1.41 -4.12
CA ILE A 124 -27.81 2.80 -3.67
C ILE A 124 -28.91 3.05 -2.63
N ILE A 125 -28.53 3.48 -1.43
CA ILE A 125 -29.45 3.66 -0.30
C ILE A 125 -29.23 4.99 0.46
N GLY A 126 -28.38 5.86 -0.07
CA GLY A 126 -28.05 7.15 0.54
C GLY A 126 -29.28 8.05 0.74
N ASP A 127 -29.17 9.08 1.59
CA ASP A 127 -30.24 10.04 1.84
C ASP A 127 -31.56 9.41 2.33
N ASN A 128 -31.45 8.60 3.39
CA ASN A 128 -32.56 7.97 4.12
C ASN A 128 -32.53 8.33 5.63
N LEU A 129 -33.53 7.89 6.41
CA LEU A 129 -33.62 8.08 7.87
C LEU A 129 -33.23 6.81 8.65
N LEU A 130 -32.29 6.03 8.11
CA LEU A 130 -31.85 4.76 8.70
C LEU A 130 -31.11 5.01 10.02
N ASP A 131 -31.43 4.22 11.05
CA ASP A 131 -30.83 4.26 12.38
C ASP A 131 -30.36 2.86 12.82
N GLY A 132 -29.43 2.81 13.79
CA GLY A 132 -28.81 1.57 14.27
C GLY A 132 -27.44 1.26 13.67
N SER A 133 -26.86 0.12 14.05
CA SER A 133 -25.56 -0.36 13.58
C SER A 133 -25.70 -1.16 12.28
N LEU A 134 -24.72 -1.04 11.38
CA LEU A 134 -24.59 -1.92 10.21
C LEU A 134 -24.36 -3.37 10.69
N PRO A 135 -25.22 -4.35 10.35
CA PRO A 135 -25.03 -5.74 10.76
C PRO A 135 -23.83 -6.39 10.07
N ASP A 136 -23.08 -7.23 10.78
CA ASP A 136 -21.93 -7.95 10.21
C ASP A 136 -22.31 -8.82 8.98
N ASP A 137 -23.53 -9.37 8.98
CA ASP A 137 -24.09 -10.20 7.90
C ASP A 137 -24.48 -9.41 6.64
N LEU A 138 -24.56 -8.07 6.74
CA LEU A 138 -24.87 -7.17 5.62
C LEU A 138 -23.85 -7.33 4.51
N PHE A 139 -22.59 -7.41 4.90
CA PHE A 139 -21.48 -7.54 3.99
C PHE A 139 -21.38 -8.96 3.43
N ALA A 140 -21.80 -9.99 4.17
CA ALA A 140 -21.85 -11.36 3.64
C ALA A 140 -22.83 -11.52 2.46
N THR A 141 -23.89 -10.70 2.39
CA THR A 141 -24.96 -10.82 1.39
C THR A 141 -24.78 -9.89 0.18
N LEU A 142 -24.10 -8.74 0.35
CA LEU A 142 -23.87 -7.74 -0.70
C LEU A 142 -22.43 -7.70 -1.28
N MET A 143 -21.47 -8.46 -0.72
CA MET A 143 -20.04 -8.37 -1.11
C MET A 143 -19.62 -9.21 -2.34
N LEU A 144 -20.49 -9.46 -3.32
CA LEU A 144 -20.10 -10.32 -4.44
C LEU A 144 -19.36 -9.65 -5.61
N VAL A 145 -19.15 -8.34 -5.66
CA VAL A 145 -18.28 -7.76 -6.70
C VAL A 145 -17.49 -6.53 -6.22
N ARG A 146 -16.37 -6.75 -5.55
CA ARG A 146 -15.25 -5.80 -5.57
C ARG A 146 -14.10 -6.47 -6.29
N ASP A 147 -13.60 -5.83 -7.35
CA ASP A 147 -12.35 -6.26 -7.97
C ASP A 147 -11.17 -6.03 -7.02
N VAL A 148 -10.04 -6.70 -7.30
CA VAL A 148 -8.83 -6.62 -6.47
C VAL A 148 -8.34 -5.18 -6.31
N VAL A 149 -8.58 -4.31 -7.30
CA VAL A 149 -8.17 -2.90 -7.29
C VAL A 149 -8.93 -2.12 -6.22
N SER A 150 -10.23 -2.36 -6.07
CA SER A 150 -11.07 -1.70 -5.06
C SER A 150 -10.67 -2.07 -3.63
N TRP A 151 -10.37 -3.35 -3.39
CA TRP A 151 -9.84 -3.83 -2.10
C TRP A 151 -8.46 -3.23 -1.78
N THR A 152 -7.57 -3.24 -2.77
CA THR A 152 -6.22 -2.67 -2.64
C THR A 152 -6.27 -1.17 -2.33
N SER A 153 -7.20 -0.44 -2.94
CA SER A 153 -7.37 1.01 -2.71
C SER A 153 -7.83 1.31 -1.28
N LEU A 154 -8.71 0.48 -0.71
CA LEU A 154 -9.10 0.60 0.69
C LEU A 154 -7.94 0.31 1.65
N ILE A 155 -7.14 -0.71 1.37
CA ILE A 155 -5.95 -1.04 2.18
C ILE A 155 -4.96 0.14 2.14
N THR A 156 -4.69 0.65 0.93
CA THR A 156 -3.74 1.76 0.73
C THR A 156 -4.25 3.05 1.37
N GLY A 157 -5.56 3.31 1.27
CA GLY A 157 -6.21 4.41 1.96
C GLY A 157 -6.00 4.32 3.46
N ASN A 158 -6.47 3.25 4.11
CA ASN A 158 -6.32 3.07 5.56
C ASN A 158 -4.85 3.13 6.03
N SER A 159 -3.91 2.56 5.25
CA SER A 159 -2.47 2.67 5.47
C SER A 159 -1.96 4.10 5.56
N GLN A 160 -2.32 4.97 4.60
CA GLN A 160 -1.86 6.36 4.55
C GLN A 160 -2.29 7.18 5.77
N TRP A 161 -3.42 6.80 6.38
CA TRP A 161 -3.95 7.44 7.57
C TRP A 161 -3.51 6.75 8.88
N GLY A 162 -2.65 5.73 8.80
CA GLY A 162 -2.10 5.02 9.95
C GLY A 162 -3.01 3.94 10.56
N PHE A 163 -4.17 3.69 9.95
CA PHE A 163 -5.18 2.71 10.37
C PHE A 163 -4.85 1.31 9.88
N VAL A 164 -3.74 0.76 10.36
CA VAL A 164 -3.22 -0.54 9.87
C VAL A 164 -4.06 -1.74 10.31
N ASP A 165 -4.78 -1.65 11.44
CA ASP A 165 -5.70 -2.71 11.88
C ASP A 165 -6.92 -2.80 10.96
N GLU A 166 -7.47 -1.66 10.58
CA GLU A 166 -8.58 -1.53 9.64
C GLU A 166 -8.14 -1.95 8.23
N ALA A 167 -6.94 -1.55 7.80
CA ALA A 167 -6.34 -2.03 6.56
C ALA A 167 -6.20 -3.56 6.56
N PHE A 168 -5.79 -4.15 7.68
CA PHE A 168 -5.65 -5.59 7.84
C PHE A 168 -7.01 -6.30 7.83
N GLN A 169 -8.01 -5.78 8.53
CA GLN A 169 -9.38 -6.32 8.49
C GLN A 169 -9.94 -6.31 7.06
N VAL A 170 -9.74 -5.22 6.32
CA VAL A 170 -10.12 -5.12 4.90
C VAL A 170 -9.38 -6.17 4.06
N PHE A 171 -8.10 -6.39 4.33
CA PHE A 171 -7.30 -7.41 3.63
C PHE A 171 -7.73 -8.85 3.99
N GLU A 172 -8.15 -9.13 5.22
CA GLU A 172 -8.65 -10.44 5.64
C GLU A 172 -9.98 -10.79 4.98
N LEU A 173 -10.83 -9.79 4.74
CA LEU A 173 -12.13 -9.93 4.08
C LEU A 173 -12.03 -10.08 2.55
N MET A 174 -10.83 -9.94 1.98
CA MET A 174 -10.61 -10.00 0.54
C MET A 174 -10.75 -11.44 0.00
N PRO A 175 -11.68 -11.72 -0.94
CA PRO A 175 -11.94 -13.07 -1.44
C PRO A 175 -10.76 -13.68 -2.21
N GLU A 176 -10.08 -12.87 -3.03
CA GLU A 176 -8.87 -13.23 -3.75
C GLU A 176 -7.80 -12.16 -3.52
N SER A 177 -6.68 -12.53 -2.92
CA SER A 177 -5.53 -11.63 -2.76
C SER A 177 -4.47 -11.92 -3.83
N ASN A 178 -3.91 -10.87 -4.43
CA ASN A 178 -2.83 -10.96 -5.39
C ASN A 178 -1.60 -10.13 -4.94
N SER A 179 -0.54 -10.13 -5.75
CA SER A 179 0.72 -9.45 -5.41
C SER A 179 0.57 -7.97 -5.08
N VAL A 180 -0.38 -7.27 -5.71
CA VAL A 180 -0.63 -5.85 -5.48
C VAL A 180 -1.25 -5.62 -4.10
N SER A 181 -2.30 -6.37 -3.75
CA SER A 181 -2.94 -6.29 -2.43
C SER A 181 -2.01 -6.67 -1.29
N TRP A 182 -1.16 -7.68 -1.48
CA TRP A 182 -0.14 -8.05 -0.50
C TRP A 182 0.94 -6.98 -0.32
N ASN A 183 1.42 -6.38 -1.41
CA ASN A 183 2.38 -5.28 -1.33
C ASN A 183 1.79 -4.06 -0.58
N ALA A 184 0.52 -3.73 -0.82
CA ALA A 184 -0.18 -2.68 -0.09
C ALA A 184 -0.24 -2.98 1.42
N MET A 185 -0.55 -4.22 1.79
CA MET A 185 -0.60 -4.63 3.20
C MET A 185 0.77 -4.62 3.87
N ILE A 186 1.81 -5.10 3.18
CA ILE A 186 3.20 -5.03 3.70
C ILE A 186 3.63 -3.59 3.89
N ALA A 187 3.36 -2.72 2.91
CA ALA A 187 3.66 -1.30 3.01
C ALA A 187 2.97 -0.65 4.21
N ALA A 188 1.72 -1.02 4.50
CA ALA A 188 0.99 -0.55 5.67
C ALA A 188 1.66 -0.94 6.99
N PHE A 189 2.02 -2.21 7.14
CA PHE A 189 2.75 -2.66 8.33
C PHE A 189 4.12 -2.02 8.47
N VAL A 190 4.82 -1.79 7.36
CA VAL A 190 6.13 -1.12 7.34
C VAL A 190 6.02 0.33 7.77
N GLN A 191 5.03 1.07 7.26
CA GLN A 191 4.78 2.47 7.63
C GLN A 191 4.40 2.60 9.11
N SER A 192 3.62 1.67 9.63
CA SER A 192 3.20 1.67 11.04
C SER A 192 4.19 1.01 11.99
N ASN A 193 5.39 0.60 11.52
CA ASN A 193 6.43 -0.05 12.33
C ASN A 193 5.94 -1.34 13.05
N ARG A 194 4.91 -2.01 12.51
CA ARG A 194 4.22 -3.19 13.08
C ARG A 194 4.61 -4.48 12.36
N PHE A 195 5.90 -4.65 12.15
CA PHE A 195 6.39 -5.67 11.25
C PHE A 195 6.23 -7.12 11.74
N HIS A 196 6.26 -7.34 13.05
CA HIS A 196 6.02 -8.69 13.63
C HIS A 196 4.64 -9.23 13.31
N GLU A 197 3.65 -8.35 13.18
CA GLU A 197 2.29 -8.72 12.83
C GLU A 197 2.18 -9.02 11.34
N ALA A 198 2.87 -8.26 10.48
CA ALA A 198 3.02 -8.61 9.06
C ALA A 198 3.53 -10.05 8.90
N VAL A 199 4.64 -10.39 9.57
CA VAL A 199 5.24 -11.74 9.55
C VAL A 199 4.26 -12.80 10.10
N ARG A 200 3.46 -12.47 11.11
CA ARG A 200 2.44 -13.38 11.67
C ARG A 200 1.27 -13.59 10.70
N SER A 201 0.84 -12.56 9.99
CA SER A 201 -0.21 -12.68 8.96
C SER A 201 0.23 -13.62 7.83
N PHE A 202 1.52 -13.64 7.49
CA PHE A 202 2.12 -14.63 6.59
C PHE A 202 2.21 -16.04 7.18
N ARG A 203 2.23 -16.19 8.53
CA ARG A 203 2.22 -17.51 9.20
C ARG A 203 0.82 -18.09 9.34
N ALA A 204 -0.20 -17.26 9.58
CA ALA A 204 -1.55 -17.70 9.93
C ALA A 204 -2.32 -18.30 8.74
N ARG A 205 -2.02 -17.83 7.52
CA ARG A 205 -2.41 -18.52 6.29
C ARG A 205 -1.31 -19.54 6.00
N GLU A 206 -1.49 -20.80 6.40
CA GLU A 206 -0.54 -21.89 6.07
C GLU A 206 -0.17 -21.81 4.59
N VAL A 207 1.05 -21.33 4.32
CA VAL A 207 1.57 -21.20 2.96
C VAL A 207 1.95 -22.61 2.52
N ASP A 208 0.95 -23.36 2.07
CA ASP A 208 1.17 -24.59 1.31
C ASP A 208 2.25 -24.29 0.25
N THR A 209 3.17 -25.23 0.12
CA THR A 209 4.45 -25.16 -0.62
C THR A 209 4.31 -24.76 -2.11
N TRP A 210 3.08 -24.60 -2.60
CA TRP A 210 2.69 -24.16 -3.93
C TRP A 210 2.69 -22.63 -4.09
N VAL A 211 2.37 -21.85 -3.05
CA VAL A 211 2.33 -20.37 -3.16
C VAL A 211 3.72 -19.79 -3.38
N TYR A 212 4.78 -20.38 -2.81
CA TYR A 212 6.16 -19.97 -3.10
C TYR A 212 6.58 -20.21 -4.56
N ARG A 213 5.93 -21.15 -5.27
CA ARG A 213 6.23 -21.43 -6.69
C ARG A 213 5.61 -20.42 -7.65
N GLU A 214 4.57 -19.70 -7.23
CA GLU A 214 3.90 -18.65 -8.02
C GLU A 214 4.01 -17.25 -7.40
N LEU A 215 4.77 -17.11 -6.30
CA LEU A 215 5.00 -15.79 -5.71
C LEU A 215 5.76 -14.93 -6.71
N ASP A 216 5.10 -13.87 -7.20
CA ASP A 216 5.75 -12.87 -8.05
C ASP A 216 7.06 -12.43 -7.39
N SER A 217 8.16 -12.44 -8.15
CA SER A 217 9.51 -12.16 -7.62
C SER A 217 9.56 -10.81 -6.91
N LYS A 218 8.70 -9.86 -7.31
CA LYS A 218 8.53 -8.57 -6.64
C LYS A 218 7.97 -8.71 -5.24
N LEU A 219 6.87 -9.45 -5.06
CA LEU A 219 6.27 -9.67 -3.74
C LEU A 219 7.24 -10.42 -2.82
N ALA A 220 7.92 -11.43 -3.35
CA ALA A 220 8.96 -12.15 -2.61
C ALA A 220 10.06 -11.20 -2.10
N THR A 221 10.54 -10.32 -2.97
CA THR A 221 11.57 -9.32 -2.64
C THR A 221 11.08 -8.37 -1.54
N THR A 222 9.82 -7.90 -1.60
CA THR A 222 9.22 -7.05 -0.57
C THR A 222 9.16 -7.77 0.79
N ILE A 223 8.79 -9.06 0.80
CA ILE A 223 8.73 -9.86 2.02
C ILE A 223 10.12 -10.06 2.61
N ILE A 224 11.12 -10.38 1.78
CA ILE A 224 12.52 -10.52 2.21
C ILE A 224 13.00 -9.21 2.84
N ASP A 225 12.83 -8.08 2.16
CA ASP A 225 13.22 -6.75 2.66
C ASP A 225 12.58 -6.43 4.01
N MET A 226 11.28 -6.68 4.13
CA MET A 226 10.55 -6.51 5.39
C MET A 226 11.12 -7.42 6.48
N CYS A 227 11.25 -8.73 6.24
CA CYS A 227 11.79 -9.68 7.21
C CYS A 227 13.21 -9.30 7.67
N CYS A 228 14.07 -8.85 6.75
CA CYS A 228 15.40 -8.33 7.07
C CYS A 228 15.30 -7.10 7.99
N LYS A 229 14.46 -6.11 7.67
CA LYS A 229 14.27 -4.92 8.53
C LYS A 229 13.71 -5.23 9.92
N CYS A 230 13.00 -6.36 10.09
CA CYS A 230 12.51 -6.84 11.39
C CYS A 230 13.55 -7.58 12.23
N GLY A 231 14.71 -7.90 11.66
CA GLY A 231 15.64 -8.87 12.23
C GLY A 231 15.15 -10.32 12.22
N CYS A 232 14.12 -10.65 11.43
CA CYS A 232 13.63 -12.01 11.23
C CYS A 232 14.39 -12.70 10.07
N LEU A 233 15.72 -12.78 10.18
CA LEU A 233 16.58 -13.28 9.10
C LEU A 233 16.26 -14.72 8.69
N GLU A 234 15.87 -15.60 9.63
CA GLU A 234 15.53 -16.98 9.32
C GLU A 234 14.37 -17.07 8.32
N LYS A 235 13.37 -16.20 8.45
CA LYS A 235 12.23 -16.16 7.53
C LYS A 235 12.61 -15.55 6.18
N ALA A 236 13.46 -14.53 6.19
CA ALA A 236 14.02 -13.97 4.96
C ALA A 236 14.74 -15.05 4.14
N PHE A 237 15.56 -15.89 4.81
CA PHE A 237 16.22 -17.04 4.19
C PHE A 237 15.23 -18.08 3.66
N GLU A 238 14.20 -18.43 4.43
CA GLU A 238 13.18 -19.39 4.00
C GLU A 238 12.51 -18.93 2.70
N VAL A 239 12.06 -17.67 2.65
CA VAL A 239 11.40 -17.09 1.48
C VAL A 239 12.38 -17.01 0.30
N PHE A 240 13.60 -16.54 0.54
CA PHE A 240 14.64 -16.42 -0.49
C PHE A 240 15.02 -17.76 -1.10
N ASN A 241 15.26 -18.79 -0.28
CA ASN A 241 15.61 -20.14 -0.75
C ASN A 241 14.44 -20.83 -1.46
N GLY A 242 13.20 -20.48 -1.11
CA GLY A 242 12.00 -20.95 -1.79
C GLY A 242 11.81 -20.41 -3.21
N LEU A 243 12.53 -19.36 -3.62
CA LEU A 243 12.40 -18.79 -4.96
C LEU A 243 13.03 -19.68 -6.03
N LEU A 244 12.20 -20.06 -7.01
CA LEU A 244 12.62 -20.79 -8.20
C LEU A 244 13.62 -19.99 -9.05
N HIS A 245 13.37 -18.69 -9.19
CA HIS A 245 14.24 -17.75 -9.89
C HIS A 245 14.51 -16.54 -9.00
N LYS A 246 15.77 -16.37 -8.59
CA LYS A 246 16.21 -15.25 -7.75
C LYS A 246 16.66 -14.11 -8.66
N GLY A 247 15.94 -12.99 -8.60
CA GLY A 247 16.33 -11.78 -9.30
C GLY A 247 17.40 -10.98 -8.55
N ILE A 248 18.03 -10.03 -9.24
CA ILE A 248 19.02 -9.12 -8.64
C ILE A 248 18.48 -8.41 -7.39
N SER A 249 17.21 -8.00 -7.40
CA SER A 249 16.59 -7.32 -6.26
C SER A 249 16.49 -8.22 -5.02
N SER A 250 16.12 -9.49 -5.17
CA SER A 250 16.07 -10.43 -4.03
C SER A 250 17.46 -10.71 -3.45
N TRP A 251 18.49 -10.83 -4.29
CA TRP A 251 19.88 -10.94 -3.84
C TRP A 251 20.33 -9.69 -3.09
N ASN A 252 20.05 -8.51 -3.64
CA ASN A 252 20.39 -7.23 -3.01
C ASN A 252 19.71 -7.09 -1.64
N CYS A 253 18.44 -7.47 -1.50
CA CYS A 253 17.74 -7.46 -0.21
C CYS A 253 18.38 -8.41 0.81
N MET A 254 18.77 -9.63 0.41
CA MET A 254 19.45 -10.55 1.32
C MET A 254 20.83 -10.07 1.75
N ILE A 255 21.66 -9.63 0.79
CA ILE A 255 23.01 -9.12 1.07
C ILE A 255 22.93 -7.87 1.97
N GLY A 256 22.03 -6.93 1.66
CA GLY A 256 21.80 -5.73 2.46
C GLY A 256 21.24 -6.03 3.85
N GLY A 257 20.31 -6.98 3.96
CA GLY A 257 19.77 -7.44 5.23
C GLY A 257 20.83 -8.10 6.13
N LEU A 258 21.75 -8.87 5.55
CA LEU A 258 22.87 -9.43 6.29
C LEU A 258 23.87 -8.35 6.72
N ALA A 259 24.11 -7.34 5.88
CA ALA A 259 24.96 -6.21 6.20
C ALA A 259 24.46 -5.42 7.42
N THR A 260 23.16 -5.10 7.48
CA THR A 260 22.58 -4.34 8.59
C THR A 260 22.63 -5.09 9.92
N HIS A 261 22.67 -6.42 9.87
CA HIS A 261 22.78 -7.30 11.05
C HIS A 261 24.22 -7.70 11.40
N GLY A 262 25.22 -7.08 10.75
CA GLY A 262 26.64 -7.35 11.01
C GLY A 262 27.10 -8.75 10.60
N LYS A 263 26.38 -9.41 9.68
CA LYS A 263 26.69 -10.75 9.16
C LYS A 263 27.48 -10.68 7.84
N GLY A 264 28.59 -9.94 7.84
CA GLY A 264 29.36 -9.63 6.62
C GLY A 264 29.89 -10.85 5.86
N GLU A 265 30.38 -11.87 6.58
CA GLU A 265 30.87 -13.12 5.95
C GLU A 265 29.75 -13.86 5.21
N ALA A 266 28.56 -13.90 5.80
CA ALA A 266 27.38 -14.49 5.17
C ALA A 266 26.94 -13.65 3.96
N ALA A 267 27.01 -12.31 4.03
CA ALA A 267 26.70 -11.43 2.91
C ALA A 267 27.66 -11.68 1.71
N ILE A 268 28.96 -11.85 1.99
CA ILE A 268 29.96 -12.21 0.98
C ILE A 268 29.67 -13.58 0.38
N GLN A 269 29.29 -14.56 1.20
CA GLN A 269 28.93 -15.89 0.71
C GLN A 269 27.73 -15.82 -0.26
N HIS A 270 26.71 -15.03 0.06
CA HIS A 270 25.55 -14.84 -0.82
C HIS A 270 25.91 -14.10 -2.11
N PHE A 271 26.83 -13.12 -2.06
CA PHE A 271 27.35 -12.50 -3.26
C PHE A 271 28.05 -13.52 -4.18
N LYS A 272 28.85 -14.43 -3.62
CA LYS A 272 29.50 -15.48 -4.41
C LYS A 272 28.48 -16.44 -5.03
N GLU A 273 27.43 -16.81 -4.29
CA GLU A 273 26.33 -17.64 -4.81
C GLU A 273 25.56 -16.93 -5.92
N MET A 274 25.30 -15.63 -5.78
CA MET A 274 24.72 -14.79 -6.84
C MET A 274 25.55 -14.83 -8.13
N GLU A 275 26.88 -14.73 -8.03
CA GLU A 275 27.79 -14.86 -9.17
C GLU A 275 27.74 -16.28 -9.79
N MET A 276 27.66 -17.33 -8.95
CA MET A 276 27.54 -18.72 -9.41
C MET A 276 26.22 -18.99 -10.14
N GLU A 277 25.13 -18.32 -9.73
CA GLU A 277 23.84 -18.34 -10.43
C GLU A 277 23.81 -17.41 -11.66
N MET A 278 24.96 -16.85 -12.06
CA MET A 278 25.12 -15.97 -13.23
C MET A 278 24.26 -14.70 -13.18
N VAL A 279 23.91 -14.24 -11.98
CA VAL A 279 23.19 -12.98 -11.79
C VAL A 279 24.21 -11.85 -11.71
N ALA A 280 24.18 -10.94 -12.69
CA ALA A 280 25.12 -9.82 -12.76
C ALA A 280 24.91 -8.84 -11.59
N PRO A 281 25.95 -8.55 -10.79
CA PRO A 281 25.90 -7.51 -9.75
C PRO A 281 25.66 -6.11 -10.32
N ASP A 282 25.04 -5.24 -9.53
CA ASP A 282 24.89 -3.81 -9.84
C ASP A 282 25.51 -2.91 -8.75
N ASN A 283 25.33 -1.60 -8.90
CA ASN A 283 25.81 -0.61 -7.93
C ASN A 283 25.23 -0.87 -6.53
N ILE A 284 23.96 -1.28 -6.44
CA ILE A 284 23.31 -1.55 -5.15
C ILE A 284 23.93 -2.79 -4.50
N THR A 285 24.24 -3.83 -5.28
CA THR A 285 24.94 -5.02 -4.80
C THR A 285 26.25 -4.67 -4.11
N PHE A 286 27.08 -3.83 -4.75
CA PHE A 286 28.37 -3.45 -4.18
C PHE A 286 28.24 -2.51 -2.98
N VAL A 287 27.29 -1.57 -2.97
CA VAL A 287 26.99 -0.77 -1.77
C VAL A 287 26.63 -1.67 -0.58
N ASN A 288 25.77 -2.67 -0.78
CA ASN A 288 25.38 -3.60 0.27
C ASN A 288 26.57 -4.47 0.74
N LEU A 289 27.40 -4.96 -0.19
CA LEU A 289 28.56 -5.78 0.11
C LEU A 289 29.63 -5.01 0.89
N LEU A 290 29.92 -3.76 0.50
CA LEU A 290 30.88 -2.89 1.18
C LEU A 290 30.35 -2.46 2.56
N SER A 291 29.05 -2.20 2.69
CA SER A 291 28.41 -1.94 3.98
C SER A 291 28.50 -3.17 4.91
N ALA A 292 28.34 -4.38 4.38
CA ALA A 292 28.57 -5.62 5.12
C ALA A 292 30.02 -5.71 5.64
N CYS A 293 30.99 -5.38 4.78
CA CYS A 293 32.39 -5.33 5.19
C CYS A 293 32.61 -4.29 6.30
N ALA A 294 32.05 -3.08 6.16
CA ALA A 294 32.15 -1.99 7.14
C ALA A 294 31.60 -2.39 8.51
N HIS A 295 30.41 -3.02 8.54
CA HIS A 295 29.76 -3.42 9.79
C HIS A 295 30.40 -4.63 10.47
N SER A 296 31.11 -5.47 9.71
CA SER A 296 31.85 -6.63 10.25
C SER A 296 33.35 -6.39 10.39
N GLY A 297 33.86 -5.19 10.05
CA GLY A 297 35.28 -4.86 10.14
C GLY A 297 36.18 -5.62 9.15
N LEU A 298 35.64 -6.10 8.03
CA LEU A 298 36.36 -6.90 7.03
C LEU A 298 37.10 -6.00 6.04
N VAL A 299 38.17 -5.34 6.49
CA VAL A 299 38.91 -4.34 5.70
C VAL A 299 39.48 -4.91 4.40
N GLU A 300 40.14 -6.08 4.49
CA GLU A 300 40.78 -6.71 3.32
C GLU A 300 39.76 -7.08 2.24
N GLU A 301 38.63 -7.67 2.66
CA GLU A 301 37.53 -8.03 1.76
C GLU A 301 36.88 -6.79 1.14
N GLY A 302 36.63 -5.73 1.91
CA GLY A 302 36.07 -4.47 1.39
C GLY A 302 36.96 -3.86 0.30
N CYS A 303 38.28 -3.78 0.55
CA CYS A 303 39.26 -3.31 -0.45
C CYS A 303 39.36 -4.24 -1.66
N HIS A 304 39.17 -5.55 -1.49
CA HIS A 304 39.14 -6.52 -2.57
C HIS A 304 37.92 -6.33 -3.48
N TYR A 305 36.71 -6.25 -2.90
CA TYR A 305 35.47 -6.09 -3.66
C TYR A 305 35.34 -4.70 -4.29
N PHE A 306 35.83 -3.63 -3.65
CA PHE A 306 35.85 -2.30 -4.26
C PHE A 306 36.68 -2.26 -5.55
N ARG A 307 37.82 -2.95 -5.60
CA ARG A 307 38.63 -3.08 -6.82
C ARG A 307 37.96 -3.99 -7.86
N ARG A 308 37.46 -5.16 -7.44
CA ARG A 308 36.75 -6.10 -8.34
C ARG A 308 35.54 -5.47 -9.02
N MET A 309 34.81 -4.59 -8.33
CA MET A 309 33.69 -3.83 -8.89
C MET A 309 34.07 -3.15 -10.21
N VAL A 310 35.25 -2.52 -10.26
CA VAL A 310 35.76 -1.82 -11.45
C VAL A 310 36.42 -2.80 -12.41
N GLU A 311 37.35 -3.61 -11.92
CA GLU A 311 38.23 -4.46 -12.74
C GLU A 311 37.49 -5.64 -13.41
N VAL A 312 36.53 -6.23 -12.71
CA VAL A 312 35.83 -7.44 -13.15
C VAL A 312 34.42 -7.13 -13.65
N HIS A 313 33.69 -6.24 -12.97
CA HIS A 313 32.30 -5.95 -13.30
C HIS A 313 32.12 -4.66 -14.12
N GLY A 314 33.16 -3.84 -14.29
CA GLY A 314 33.09 -2.59 -15.05
C GLY A 314 32.14 -1.55 -14.44
N ILE A 315 31.87 -1.64 -13.14
CA ILE A 315 30.97 -0.73 -12.42
C ILE A 315 31.79 0.43 -11.88
N GLU A 316 31.50 1.64 -12.36
CA GLU A 316 32.19 2.85 -11.90
C GLU A 316 31.79 3.22 -10.46
N PRO A 317 32.75 3.55 -9.58
CA PRO A 317 32.45 3.92 -8.20
C PRO A 317 31.64 5.22 -8.11
N ARG A 318 30.51 5.16 -7.40
CA ARG A 318 29.69 6.31 -7.01
C ARG A 318 29.95 6.76 -5.57
N ILE A 319 29.39 7.91 -5.18
CA ILE A 319 29.57 8.51 -3.86
C ILE A 319 29.20 7.56 -2.72
N GLU A 320 28.19 6.71 -2.91
CA GLU A 320 27.74 5.72 -1.93
C GLU A 320 28.80 4.65 -1.67
N HIS A 321 29.52 4.20 -2.70
CA HIS A 321 30.58 3.20 -2.57
C HIS A 321 31.77 3.76 -1.79
N PHE A 322 32.16 5.01 -2.09
CA PHE A 322 33.18 5.71 -1.31
C PHE A 322 32.73 5.91 0.14
N GLY A 323 31.47 6.26 0.37
CA GLY A 323 30.89 6.35 1.71
C GLY A 323 31.06 5.07 2.51
N CYS A 324 30.75 3.90 1.93
CA CYS A 324 30.94 2.60 2.57
C CYS A 324 32.43 2.31 2.88
N MET A 325 33.34 2.62 1.95
CA MET A 325 34.77 2.40 2.13
C MET A 325 35.38 3.31 3.20
N VAL A 326 34.97 4.58 3.23
CA VAL A 326 35.40 5.53 4.26
C VAL A 326 34.85 5.12 5.63
N ASP A 327 33.60 4.63 5.72
CA ASP A 327 33.05 4.07 6.96
C ASP A 327 33.84 2.84 7.45
N LEU A 328 34.14 1.91 6.54
CA LEU A 328 34.96 0.73 6.83
C LEU A 328 36.34 1.10 7.40
N LEU A 329 37.08 1.96 6.69
CA LEU A 329 38.42 2.39 7.11
C LEU A 329 38.36 3.20 8.41
N GLY A 330 37.37 4.08 8.55
CA GLY A 330 37.14 4.86 9.75
C GLY A 330 36.90 3.97 10.97
N ARG A 331 35.99 3.01 10.89
CA ARG A 331 35.71 2.06 11.98
C ARG A 331 36.94 1.25 12.36
N ALA A 332 37.73 0.84 11.37
CA ALA A 332 38.99 0.12 11.58
C ALA A 332 40.13 0.98 12.17
N GLY A 333 39.96 2.31 12.25
CA GLY A 333 40.97 3.23 12.76
C GLY A 333 42.02 3.64 11.72
N MET A 334 41.83 3.26 10.45
CA MET A 334 42.69 3.59 9.31
C MET A 334 42.35 4.98 8.77
N LEU A 335 42.53 5.99 9.62
CA LEU A 335 42.04 7.35 9.38
C LEU A 335 42.78 8.10 8.27
N GLU A 336 44.08 7.84 8.09
CA GLU A 336 44.84 8.47 7.01
C GLU A 336 44.50 7.85 5.65
N GLU A 337 44.25 6.54 5.60
CA GLU A 337 43.75 5.86 4.41
C GLU A 337 42.33 6.34 4.06
N ALA A 338 41.47 6.54 5.05
CA ALA A 338 40.16 7.13 4.86
C ALA A 338 40.24 8.55 4.28
N ARG A 339 41.16 9.39 4.78
CA ARG A 339 41.39 10.73 4.24
C ARG A 339 41.92 10.67 2.81
N LYS A 340 42.93 9.85 2.55
CA LYS A 340 43.49 9.68 1.21
C LYS A 340 42.40 9.26 0.21
N LEU A 341 41.52 8.34 0.61
CA LEU A 341 40.42 7.91 -0.24
C LEU A 341 39.45 9.06 -0.55
N ILE A 342 39.14 9.93 0.41
CA ILE A 342 38.30 11.12 0.22
C ILE A 342 38.95 12.10 -0.77
N ASP A 343 40.26 12.32 -0.65
CA ASP A 343 41.00 13.25 -1.50
C ASP A 343 41.14 12.73 -2.95
N GLU A 344 41.16 11.42 -3.13
CA GLU A 344 41.25 10.74 -4.44
C GLU A 344 39.89 10.57 -5.14
N MET A 345 38.77 10.92 -4.48
CA MET A 345 37.44 10.80 -5.08
C MET A 345 37.31 11.67 -6.33
N PRO A 346 36.75 11.14 -7.45
CA PRO A 346 36.53 11.92 -8.66
C PRO A 346 35.36 12.92 -8.54
N MET A 347 34.63 12.89 -7.42
CA MET A 347 33.51 13.76 -7.12
C MET A 347 33.69 14.46 -5.77
N SER A 348 32.96 15.57 -5.54
CA SER A 348 32.98 16.24 -4.24
C SER A 348 32.28 15.39 -3.17
N PRO A 349 32.90 15.22 -1.99
CA PRO A 349 32.29 14.43 -0.91
C PRO A 349 31.09 15.16 -0.32
N ASP A 350 30.04 14.41 -0.01
CA ASP A 350 28.84 14.92 0.66
C ASP A 350 28.92 14.75 2.19
N ALA A 351 27.90 15.21 2.89
CA ALA A 351 27.83 15.10 4.35
C ALA A 351 27.68 13.65 4.85
N GLY A 352 27.27 12.72 3.98
CA GLY A 352 27.21 11.29 4.28
C GLY A 352 28.60 10.68 4.38
N VAL A 353 29.40 10.84 3.32
CA VAL A 353 30.79 10.36 3.23
C VAL A 353 31.66 10.96 4.34
N LEU A 354 31.50 12.25 4.62
CA LEU A 354 32.27 12.94 5.66
C LEU A 354 31.76 12.68 7.10
N GLY A 355 30.53 12.20 7.26
CA GLY A 355 29.95 11.91 8.57
C GLY A 355 30.61 10.73 9.29
N ALA A 356 30.84 9.63 8.56
CA ALA A 356 31.47 8.42 9.08
C ALA A 356 32.89 8.65 9.65
N PRO A 357 33.83 9.30 8.94
CA PRO A 357 35.18 9.55 9.44
C PRO A 357 35.19 10.56 10.60
N LEU A 358 34.26 11.51 10.66
CA LEU A 358 34.10 12.39 11.84
C LEU A 358 33.75 11.58 13.10
N GLY A 359 32.84 10.62 12.98
CA GLY A 359 32.50 9.67 14.05
C GLY A 359 33.69 8.79 14.44
N ALA A 360 34.43 8.29 13.46
CA ALA A 360 35.64 7.50 13.68
C ALA A 360 36.75 8.29 14.39
N CYS A 361 36.98 9.54 14.00
CA CYS A 361 37.94 10.44 14.65
C CYS A 361 37.61 10.65 16.13
N LYS A 362 36.32 10.74 16.47
CA LYS A 362 35.88 10.78 17.87
C LYS A 362 36.24 9.48 18.59
N ILE A 363 36.05 8.32 17.99
CA ILE A 363 36.34 7.02 18.63
C ILE A 363 37.85 6.88 18.86
N HIS A 364 38.64 7.08 17.81
CA HIS A 364 40.10 6.84 17.77
C HIS A 364 40.96 8.01 18.25
N GLY A 365 40.37 9.17 18.51
CA GLY A 365 41.05 10.31 19.15
C GLY A 365 41.88 11.20 18.21
N ASN A 366 41.68 11.12 16.90
CA ASN A 366 42.34 12.02 15.93
C ASN A 366 41.58 13.34 15.82
N ILE A 367 41.92 14.30 16.69
CA ILE A 367 41.22 15.58 16.80
C ILE A 367 41.46 16.47 15.57
N GLU A 368 42.65 16.44 14.98
CA GLU A 368 43.01 17.30 13.86
C GLU A 368 42.22 16.94 12.60
N LEU A 369 42.18 15.67 12.23
CA LEU A 369 41.36 15.19 11.11
C LEU A 369 39.87 15.43 11.37
N GLY A 370 39.41 15.14 12.59
CA GLY A 370 38.00 15.34 12.96
C GLY A 370 37.58 16.80 12.91
N GLU A 371 38.45 17.74 13.27
CA GLU A 371 38.18 19.18 13.14
C GLU A 371 38.05 19.62 11.68
N GLN A 372 38.96 19.19 10.82
CA GLN A 372 38.93 19.52 9.38
C GLN A 372 37.66 18.99 8.71
N ILE A 373 37.34 17.71 8.96
CA ILE A 373 36.13 17.08 8.42
C ILE A 373 34.88 17.74 9.00
N GLY A 374 34.84 18.01 10.31
CA GLY A 374 33.70 18.61 10.99
C GLY A 374 33.33 19.98 10.44
N ARG A 375 34.32 20.84 10.15
CA ARG A 375 34.07 22.14 9.51
C ARG A 375 33.48 21.99 8.11
N ARG A 376 34.03 21.08 7.30
CA ARG A 376 33.54 20.83 5.93
C ARG A 376 32.13 20.26 5.90
N VAL A 377 31.77 19.41 6.87
CA VAL A 377 30.39 18.89 7.03
C VAL A 377 29.41 20.01 7.40
N ILE A 378 29.82 20.93 8.28
CA ILE A 378 29.00 22.10 8.66
C ILE A 378 28.78 23.03 7.46
N GLU A 379 29.81 23.25 6.63
CA GLU A 379 29.67 24.05 5.40
C GLU A 379 28.67 23.44 4.41
N LEU A 380 28.60 22.10 4.34
CA LEU A 380 27.66 21.39 3.47
C LEU A 380 26.22 21.38 4.03
N GLU A 381 26.06 21.26 5.35
CA GLU A 381 24.76 21.19 6.03
C GLU A 381 24.67 22.21 7.19
N PRO A 382 24.64 23.53 6.90
CA PRO A 382 24.66 24.57 7.93
C PRO A 382 23.42 24.54 8.84
N ASN A 383 22.30 23.99 8.37
CA ASN A 383 21.05 23.90 9.14
C ASN A 383 20.95 22.61 9.98
N ASN A 384 21.94 21.71 9.91
CA ASN A 384 21.90 20.42 10.61
C ASN A 384 22.61 20.53 11.97
N SER A 385 21.85 20.84 13.02
CA SER A 385 22.34 20.97 14.39
C SER A 385 23.08 19.73 14.91
N GLY A 386 22.78 18.54 14.38
CA GLY A 386 23.47 17.30 14.71
C GLY A 386 24.96 17.30 14.35
N ARG A 387 25.34 17.99 13.25
CA ARG A 387 26.74 18.08 12.79
C ARG A 387 27.60 18.93 13.72
N TYR A 388 27.06 20.07 14.15
CA TYR A 388 27.68 20.91 15.17
C TYR A 388 27.81 20.18 16.51
N ALA A 389 26.78 19.43 16.93
CA ALA A 389 26.84 18.62 18.15
C ALA A 389 27.95 17.56 18.07
N LEU A 390 28.13 16.91 16.92
CA LEU A 390 29.23 15.95 16.68
C LEU A 390 30.61 16.60 16.81
N LEU A 391 30.83 17.77 16.20
CA LEU A 391 32.09 18.51 16.32
C LEU A 391 32.34 19.03 17.75
N ALA A 392 31.31 19.57 18.42
CA ALA A 392 31.41 19.98 19.81
C ALA A 392 31.76 18.81 20.74
N ASN A 393 31.20 17.62 20.50
CA ASN A 393 31.51 16.42 21.26
C ASN A 393 32.97 15.96 21.05
N LEU A 394 33.52 16.13 19.84
CA LEU A 394 34.93 15.85 19.55
C LEU A 394 35.84 16.78 20.38
N TYR A 395 35.56 18.09 20.38
CA TYR A 395 36.32 19.05 21.20
C TYR A 395 36.21 18.79 22.70
N ALA A 396 35.01 18.42 23.18
CA ALA A 396 34.81 18.06 24.59
C ALA A 396 35.67 16.85 24.99
N LYS A 397 35.76 15.81 24.13
CA LYS A 397 36.63 14.64 24.35
C LYS A 397 38.12 15.02 24.38
N ALA A 398 38.50 16.05 23.64
CA ALA A 398 39.86 16.61 23.64
C ALA A 398 40.14 17.59 24.80
N GLY A 399 39.16 17.89 25.66
CA GLY A 399 39.29 18.90 26.72
C GLY A 399 39.31 20.36 26.23
N ARG A 400 38.98 20.61 24.95
CA ARG A 400 38.98 21.92 24.31
C ARG A 400 37.65 22.66 24.53
N TRP A 401 37.37 23.05 25.78
CA TRP A 401 36.07 23.63 26.18
C TRP A 401 35.75 25.00 25.55
N GLU A 402 36.77 25.78 25.18
CA GLU A 402 36.59 27.05 24.49
C GLU A 402 36.02 26.84 23.08
N ASP A 403 36.54 25.86 22.34
CA ASP A 403 36.04 25.50 21.01
C ASP A 403 34.61 24.93 21.08
N VAL A 404 34.27 24.19 22.14
CA VAL A 404 32.88 23.75 22.39
C VAL A 404 31.93 24.94 22.51
N ALA A 405 32.34 25.99 23.24
CA ALA A 405 31.52 27.20 23.39
C ALA A 405 31.37 27.94 22.05
N ASN A 406 32.43 27.98 21.23
CA ASN A 406 32.39 28.63 19.91
C ASN A 406 31.46 27.89 18.94
N VAL A 407 31.52 26.56 18.86
CA VAL A 407 30.62 25.76 18.00
C VAL A 407 29.15 25.91 18.42
N ARG A 408 28.87 25.99 19.74
CA ARG A 408 27.50 26.18 20.25
C ARG A 408 26.93 27.58 20.02
N LYS A 409 27.77 28.60 19.85
CA LYS A 409 27.31 29.92 19.43
C LYS A 409 26.86 29.89 17.97
N LEU A 410 27.66 29.25 17.11
CA LEU A 410 27.33 29.10 15.69
C LEU A 410 26.01 28.35 15.44
N THR A 411 25.57 27.46 16.33
CA THR A 411 24.26 26.79 16.25
C THR A 411 23.07 27.65 16.69
N ASN A 412 23.30 28.70 17.49
CA ASN A 412 22.23 29.54 18.02
C ASN A 412 21.99 30.80 17.17
N ASP A 413 22.91 31.10 16.25
CA ASP A 413 22.90 32.29 15.39
C ASP A 413 22.36 32.00 13.96
N GLY A 414 21.91 30.77 13.68
CA GLY A 414 21.25 30.36 12.44
C GLY A 414 19.88 29.76 12.71
#